data_AF-A0A4Q7G314-F1
#
_entry.id   AF-A0A4Q7G314-F1
#
_cell.length_a   1.000
_cell.length_b   1.000
_cell.length_c   1.000
_cell.angle_alpha   90.00
_cell.angle_beta   90.00
_cell.angle_gamma   90.00
#
_symmetry.space_group_name_H-M   'P 1'
#
loop_
_entity.id
_entity.type
_entity.pdbx_description
1 polymer ?
#
loop_
_entity_poly.entity_id
_entity_poly.type
_entity_poly.pdbx_seq_one_letter_code
_entity_poly.pdbx_strand_id
1 'polypeptide(L)'
;MKSLLLAGTVIVATTAVGLAEGLYWVVGNRATNTCDIVTSNPIVDGNIWFADGPYNSVDDAKLARSTISQCPKDQPPADNPK
;
A
#
# COMPACT_ATOMS: atom_id res chain seq x y z
N MET A 1 45.74 -24.96 30.18
CA MET A 1 44.46 -24.24 30.34
C MET A 1 43.85 -24.05 28.96
N LYS A 2 42.52 -24.21 28.88
CA LYS A 2 41.74 -24.44 27.66
C LYS A 2 41.34 -23.11 27.01
N SER A 3 41.30 -23.14 25.67
CA SER A 3 40.45 -22.33 24.78
C SER A 3 40.73 -20.84 24.64
N LEU A 4 40.65 -20.36 23.39
CA LEU A 4 39.82 -19.21 22.98
C LEU A 4 39.76 -19.19 21.45
N LEU A 5 38.76 -19.89 20.90
CA LEU A 5 38.35 -19.75 19.50
C LEU A 5 37.57 -18.44 19.37
N LEU A 6 38.17 -17.42 18.74
CA LEU A 6 37.43 -16.23 18.29
C LEU A 6 36.68 -16.57 17.00
N ALA A 7 35.44 -17.02 17.14
CA ALA A 7 34.51 -17.16 16.03
C ALA A 7 33.88 -15.78 15.73
N GLY A 8 34.34 -15.14 14.65
CA GLY A 8 33.80 -13.87 14.17
C GLY A 8 32.35 -14.04 13.70
N THR A 9 31.43 -13.31 14.32
CA THR A 9 30.01 -13.31 13.97
C THR A 9 29.79 -12.37 12.79
N VAL A 10 29.54 -12.93 11.61
CA VAL A 10 29.11 -12.14 10.44
C VAL A 10 27.63 -11.83 10.61
N ILE A 11 27.31 -10.59 10.96
CA ILE A 11 25.94 -10.09 10.99
C ILE A 11 25.56 -9.79 9.53
N VAL A 12 24.81 -10.69 8.92
CA VAL A 12 24.15 -10.41 7.63
C VAL A 12 22.95 -9.51 7.92
N ALA A 13 23.12 -8.20 7.74
CA ALA A 13 22.01 -7.28 7.76
C ALA A 13 21.19 -7.48 6.47
N THR A 14 20.16 -8.33 6.52
CA THR A 14 19.16 -8.40 5.46
C THR A 14 18.29 -7.16 5.55
N THR A 15 18.57 -6.14 4.75
CA THR A 15 17.65 -5.02 4.54
C THR A 15 16.51 -5.52 3.66
N ALA A 16 15.38 -5.89 4.27
CA ALA A 16 14.13 -6.02 3.55
C ALA A 16 13.70 -4.61 3.10
N VAL A 17 14.14 -4.22 1.90
CA VAL A 17 13.58 -3.06 1.20
C VAL A 17 12.09 -3.32 1.04
N GLY A 18 11.27 -2.53 1.73
CA GLY A 18 9.81 -2.60 1.67
C GLY A 18 9.34 -2.22 0.28
N LEU A 19 9.17 -3.22 -0.59
CA LEU A 19 8.64 -3.05 -1.94
C LEU A 19 7.13 -2.78 -1.86
N ALA A 20 6.77 -1.51 -1.65
CA ALA A 20 5.46 -0.98 -2.05
C ALA A 20 5.45 -0.54 -3.52
N GLU A 21 6.61 -0.55 -4.19
CA GLU A 21 6.77 -0.20 -5.60
C GLU A 21 6.06 -1.24 -6.47
N GLY A 22 4.90 -0.87 -7.03
CA GLY A 22 4.11 -1.72 -7.92
C GLY A 22 2.83 -2.31 -7.31
N LEU A 23 2.49 -1.96 -6.07
CA LEU A 23 1.22 -2.30 -5.44
C LEU A 23 0.25 -1.11 -5.48
N TYR A 24 -1.05 -1.39 -5.41
CA TYR A 24 -2.11 -0.38 -5.51
C TYR A 24 -3.06 -0.46 -4.33
N TRP A 25 -3.51 0.67 -3.80
CA TRP A 25 -4.50 0.74 -2.73
C TRP A 25 -5.67 1.61 -3.15
N VAL A 26 -6.89 1.22 -2.78
CA VAL A 26 -8.07 2.07 -2.89
C VAL A 26 -8.25 2.80 -1.57
N VAL A 27 -8.29 4.13 -1.59
CA VAL A 27 -8.42 4.96 -0.38
C VAL A 27 -9.63 5.86 -0.45
N GLY A 28 -10.39 5.95 0.64
CA GLY A 28 -11.48 6.90 0.78
C GLY A 28 -11.00 8.25 1.28
N ASN A 29 -11.06 9.27 0.42
CA ASN A 29 -10.57 10.61 0.70
C ASN A 29 -11.70 11.55 1.13
N ARG A 30 -11.72 11.91 2.42
CA ARG A 30 -12.74 12.75 3.09
C ARG A 30 -12.79 14.14 2.49
N ALA A 31 -11.64 14.69 2.13
CA ALA A 31 -11.53 16.05 1.66
C ALA A 31 -12.19 16.22 0.28
N THR A 32 -12.08 15.22 -0.58
CA THR A 32 -12.61 15.24 -1.96
C THR A 32 -13.91 14.47 -2.13
N ASN A 33 -14.30 13.68 -1.12
CA ASN A 33 -15.40 12.72 -1.21
C ASN A 33 -15.22 11.72 -2.37
N THR A 34 -13.98 11.28 -2.62
CA THR A 34 -13.64 10.33 -3.68
C THR A 34 -13.00 9.08 -3.13
N CYS A 35 -12.98 8.01 -3.94
CA CYS A 35 -12.06 6.89 -3.77
C CYS A 35 -10.89 7.01 -4.74
N ASP A 36 -9.71 7.31 -4.23
CA ASP A 36 -8.47 7.41 -5.02
C ASP A 36 -7.78 6.04 -5.07
N ILE A 37 -7.04 5.79 -6.16
CA ILE A 37 -6.11 4.65 -6.24
C ILE A 37 -4.71 5.22 -6.09
N VAL A 38 -3.96 4.74 -5.10
CA VAL A 38 -2.60 5.21 -4.79
C VAL A 38 -1.61 4.06 -4.90
N THR A 39 -0.34 4.37 -5.17
CA THR A 39 0.76 3.38 -5.25
C THR A 39 1.68 3.37 -4.03
N SER A 40 1.34 4.16 -3.00
CA SER A 40 2.04 4.17 -1.72
C SER A 40 1.13 3.63 -0.64
N ASN A 41 1.70 2.86 0.29
CA ASN A 41 0.95 2.31 1.42
C ASN A 41 0.29 3.47 2.22
N PRO A 42 -1.05 3.56 2.23
CA PRO A 42 -1.73 4.70 2.80
C PRO A 42 -1.77 4.64 4.32
N ILE A 43 -1.66 5.80 4.95
CA ILE A 43 -1.93 5.97 6.38
C ILE A 43 -3.36 6.48 6.52
N VAL A 44 -4.19 5.74 7.26
CA VAL A 44 -5.56 6.17 7.60
C VAL A 44 -5.44 7.31 8.61
N ASP A 45 -5.79 8.51 8.17
CA ASP A 45 -5.77 9.74 8.96
C ASP A 45 -7.07 10.52 8.77
N GLY A 46 -7.23 11.69 9.38
CA GLY A 46 -8.49 12.45 9.27
C GLY A 46 -8.98 12.72 7.83
N ASN A 47 -8.08 12.68 6.85
CA ASN A 47 -8.38 12.83 5.42
C ASN A 47 -8.62 11.47 4.74
N ILE A 48 -7.83 10.44 5.05
CA ILE A 48 -8.05 9.09 4.53
C ILE A 48 -8.85 8.26 5.53
N TRP A 49 -10.15 8.07 5.29
CA TRP A 49 -11.04 7.40 6.25
C TRP A 49 -11.07 5.87 6.11
N PHE A 50 -10.55 5.32 5.00
CA PHE A 50 -10.29 3.90 4.83
C PHE A 50 -9.22 3.66 3.78
N ALA A 51 -8.64 2.47 3.80
CA ALA A 51 -7.80 1.92 2.75
C ALA A 51 -8.17 0.45 2.52
N ASP A 52 -8.16 0.01 1.27
CA ASP A 52 -8.37 -1.37 0.84
C ASP A 52 -7.25 -1.78 -0.14
N GLY A 53 -6.73 -3.01 -0.03
CA GLY A 53 -5.53 -3.48 -0.75
C GLY A 53 -4.40 -3.97 0.18
N PRO A 54 -3.16 -4.15 -0.33
CA PRO A 54 -2.70 -3.84 -1.69
C PRO A 54 -3.21 -4.81 -2.77
N TYR A 55 -3.42 -4.29 -3.99
CA TYR A 55 -3.68 -5.04 -5.22
C TYR A 55 -2.43 -5.10 -6.10
N ASN A 56 -2.35 -6.14 -6.95
CA ASN A 56 -1.21 -6.35 -7.86
C ASN A 56 -1.32 -5.58 -9.18
N SER A 57 -2.50 -5.04 -9.51
CA SER A 57 -2.73 -4.29 -10.73
C SER A 57 -3.68 -3.11 -10.53
N VAL A 58 -3.57 -2.11 -11.40
CA VAL A 58 -4.50 -0.96 -11.42
C VAL A 58 -5.93 -1.43 -11.71
N ASP A 59 -6.09 -2.46 -12.56
CA ASP A 59 -7.41 -2.94 -12.96
C ASP A 59 -8.12 -3.67 -11.81
N ASP A 60 -7.38 -4.44 -10.99
CA ASP A 60 -7.93 -5.04 -9.77
C ASP A 60 -8.36 -3.96 -8.77
N ALA A 61 -7.55 -2.90 -8.60
CA ALA A 61 -7.90 -1.77 -7.75
C ALA A 61 -9.12 -1.00 -8.28
N LYS A 62 -9.24 -0.82 -9.59
CA LYS A 62 -10.44 -0.21 -10.23
C LYS A 62 -11.68 -1.07 -10.00
N LEU A 63 -11.55 -2.39 -10.12
CA LEU A 63 -12.64 -3.32 -9.86
C LEU A 63 -13.08 -3.26 -8.40
N ALA A 64 -12.13 -3.33 -7.45
CA ALA A 64 -12.44 -3.21 -6.03
C ALA A 64 -13.11 -1.86 -5.70
N ARG A 65 -12.58 -0.75 -6.22
CA ARG A 65 -13.20 0.57 -6.07
C ARG A 65 -14.66 0.60 -6.54
N SER A 66 -15.00 -0.13 -7.60
CA SER A 66 -16.38 -0.20 -8.12
C SER A 66 -17.34 -1.01 -7.24
N THR A 67 -16.81 -1.92 -6.40
CA THR A 67 -17.60 -2.79 -5.52
C THR A 67 -17.68 -2.28 -4.09
N ILE A 68 -16.75 -1.42 -3.66
CA ILE A 68 -16.76 -0.81 -2.34
C ILE A 68 -17.94 0.17 -2.21
N SER A 69 -18.85 -0.11 -1.28
CA SER A 69 -20.09 0.66 -1.08
C SER A 69 -19.86 2.12 -0.68
N GLN A 70 -18.71 2.42 -0.08
CA GLN A 70 -18.32 3.78 0.34
C GLN A 70 -17.82 4.63 -0.82
N CYS A 71 -17.50 4.02 -1.97
CA CYS A 71 -17.02 4.73 -3.12
C CYS A 71 -18.17 5.32 -3.94
N PRO A 72 -18.09 6.60 -4.36
CA PRO A 72 -19.10 7.20 -5.22
C PRO A 72 -19.17 6.44 -6.56
N LYS A 73 -20.39 6.03 -6.96
CA LYS A 73 -20.60 5.27 -8.21
C LYS A 73 -20.40 6.11 -9.46
N ASP A 74 -20.67 7.41 -9.36
CA ASP A 74 -20.58 8.36 -10.48
C ASP A 74 -19.15 8.90 -10.66
N GLN A 75 -18.19 8.43 -9.85
CA GLN A 75 -16.81 8.85 -9.97
C GLN A 75 -16.22 8.33 -11.28
N PRO A 76 -15.54 9.17 -12.07
CA PRO A 76 -14.88 8.72 -13.30
C PRO A 76 -13.87 7.60 -13.03
N PRO A 77 -13.57 6.77 -14.05
CA PRO A 77 -12.46 5.83 -14.01
C PRO A 77 -11.19 6.50 -13.47
N ALA A 78 -10.46 5.82 -12.58
CA ALA A 78 -9.14 6.29 -12.19
C ALA A 78 -8.22 6.07 -13.39
N ASP A 79 -8.09 7.07 -14.25
CA ASP A 79 -7.29 6.95 -15.48
C ASP A 79 -5.82 6.68 -15.16
N ASN A 80 -5.32 7.24 -14.04
CA ASN A 80 -4.00 6.95 -13.48
C ASN A 80 -4.03 6.90 -11.94
N PRO A 81 -3.29 5.98 -11.31
CA PRO A 81 -3.00 6.02 -9.88
C PRO A 81 -2.28 7.32 -9.50
N LYS A 82 -2.61 7.86 -8.33
CA LYS A 82 -2.00 9.07 -7.76
C LYS A 82 -0.85 8.76 -6.82
#